data_AF-A0A0L6WA73-F1
#
_entry.id   AF-A0A0L6WA73-F1
#
_cell.length_a   1.000
_cell.length_b   1.000
_cell.length_c   1.000
_cell.angle_alpha   90.00
_cell.angle_beta   90.00
_cell.angle_gamma   90.00
#
_symmetry.space_group_name_H-M   'P 1'
#
loop_
_entity.id
_entity.type
_entity.pdbx_description
1 polymer ?
#
loop_
_entity_poly.entity_id
_entity_poly.type
_entity_poly.pdbx_seq_one_letter_code
_entity_poly.pdbx_strand_id
1 'polypeptide(L)'
;MHPYPLISFALRVPSRMADILNNTQPQDSSHMVINLLSAGQEDMAIKFSRADLHPDPFSSTSYSLTRESHPIIEGALGSLSCQLVAKPTPLHDLEYLGGEKGHCEAHVSSPGDALVSELYIARVLRVETLDTRDADEEDLRTLPLIYHRRGYTSCHPRSLHKSK
;
A
#
# COMPACT_ATOMS: atom_id res chain seq x y z
N MET A 1 13.34 24.49 1.91
CA MET A 1 13.09 23.10 2.35
C MET A 1 11.81 22.63 1.67
N HIS A 2 11.89 21.64 0.79
CA HIS A 2 10.69 21.00 0.28
C HIS A 2 10.16 20.03 1.35
N PRO A 3 8.84 19.93 1.55
CA PRO A 3 8.30 18.93 2.46
C PRO A 3 8.76 17.53 2.00
N TYR A 4 9.09 16.67 2.96
CA TYR A 4 9.36 15.27 2.64
C TYR A 4 8.13 14.67 1.94
N PRO A 5 8.29 13.85 0.88
CA PRO A 5 7.15 13.17 0.28
C PRO A 5 6.62 12.16 1.28
N LEU A 6 5.42 12.41 1.78
CA LEU A 6 4.73 11.56 2.75
C LEU A 6 3.54 10.88 2.08
N ILE A 7 3.30 9.65 2.50
CA ILE A 7 2.12 8.87 2.17
C ILE A 7 1.48 8.38 3.46
N SER A 8 0.18 8.09 3.41
CA SER A 8 -0.53 7.44 4.49
C SER A 8 -1.33 6.26 3.97
N PHE A 9 -1.48 5.26 4.81
CA PHE A 9 -2.27 4.06 4.53
C PHE A 9 -2.77 3.50 5.86
N ALA A 10 -3.85 2.72 5.80
CA ALA A 10 -4.41 2.10 6.98
C ALA A 10 -4.46 0.58 6.82
N LEU A 11 -4.17 -0.14 7.90
CA LEU A 11 -4.26 -1.60 7.96
C LEU A 11 -5.32 -1.99 8.98
N ARG A 12 -6.16 -2.97 8.62
CA ARG A 12 -7.07 -3.63 9.57
C ARG A 12 -6.24 -4.61 10.41
N VAL A 13 -6.43 -4.64 11.72
CA VAL A 13 -5.77 -5.58 12.63
C VAL A 13 -6.76 -6.64 13.14
N PRO A 14 -6.32 -7.91 13.32
CA PRO A 14 -4.94 -8.39 13.15
C PRO A 14 -4.50 -8.44 11.68
N SER A 15 -3.21 -8.15 11.44
CA SER A 15 -2.61 -8.17 10.10
C SER A 15 -1.12 -8.51 10.20
N ARG A 16 -0.69 -9.48 9.41
CA ARG A 16 0.74 -9.86 9.31
C ARG A 16 1.63 -8.68 8.93
N MET A 17 1.15 -7.79 8.07
CA MET A 17 1.89 -6.59 7.68
C MET A 17 1.98 -5.60 8.85
N ALA A 18 0.90 -5.41 9.60
CA ALA A 18 0.90 -4.54 10.78
C ALA A 18 1.89 -5.04 11.84
N ASP A 19 1.91 -6.35 12.09
CA ASP A 19 2.84 -6.98 13.04
C ASP A 19 4.30 -6.75 12.65
N ILE A 20 4.65 -6.87 11.36
CA ILE A 20 6.02 -6.62 10.86
C ILE A 20 6.38 -5.13 11.01
N LEU A 21 5.49 -4.24 10.56
CA LEU A 21 5.70 -2.80 10.57
C LEU A 21 5.85 -2.24 11.99
N ASN A 22 5.07 -2.75 12.95
CA ASN A 22 5.13 -2.32 14.35
C ASN A 22 6.43 -2.72 15.06
N ASN A 23 7.12 -3.74 14.53
CA ASN A 23 8.40 -4.22 15.04
C ASN A 23 9.61 -3.68 14.25
N THR A 24 9.40 -2.85 13.23
CA THR A 24 10.50 -2.34 12.39
C THR A 24 11.29 -1.25 13.13
N GLN A 25 12.61 -1.19 12.90
CA GLN A 25 13.45 -0.22 13.59
C GLN A 25 13.66 1.05 12.74
N PRO A 26 13.79 2.23 13.37
CA PRO A 26 14.06 3.47 12.64
C PRO A 26 15.36 3.47 11.83
N GLN A 27 16.30 2.57 12.16
CA GLN A 27 17.62 2.47 11.56
C GLN A 27 17.62 1.80 10.17
N ASP A 28 16.53 1.11 9.82
CA ASP A 28 16.43 0.38 8.56
C ASP A 28 16.29 1.35 7.38
N SER A 29 16.98 1.05 6.28
CA SER A 29 17.06 1.93 5.10
C SER A 29 15.77 2.02 4.29
N SER A 30 14.87 1.03 4.40
CA SER A 30 13.47 1.07 3.94
C SER A 30 12.72 -0.05 4.65
N HIS A 31 11.47 0.21 5.04
CA HIS A 31 10.63 -0.73 5.80
C HIS A 31 9.71 -1.55 4.90
N MET A 32 9.27 -0.97 3.78
CA MET A 32 8.30 -1.59 2.90
C MET A 32 8.31 -0.95 1.51
N VAL A 33 7.69 -1.65 0.56
CA VAL A 33 7.41 -1.15 -0.79
C VAL A 33 5.90 -1.07 -1.01
N ILE A 34 5.41 0.06 -1.51
CA ILE A 34 4.04 0.20 -2.01
C ILE A 34 4.05 0.01 -3.52
N ASN A 35 3.42 -1.07 -3.97
CA ASN A 35 3.19 -1.35 -5.39
C ASN A 35 1.84 -0.77 -5.81
N LEU A 36 1.84 0.11 -6.81
CA LEU A 36 0.63 0.63 -7.46
C LEU A 36 0.28 -0.31 -8.60
N LEU A 37 -0.85 -1.01 -8.51
CA LEU A 37 -1.23 -2.01 -9.50
C LEU A 37 -1.77 -1.37 -10.79
N SER A 38 -1.41 -1.97 -11.93
CA SER A 38 -1.97 -1.61 -13.23
C SER A 38 -3.32 -2.30 -13.46
N ALA A 39 -4.10 -1.80 -14.42
CA ALA A 39 -5.46 -2.28 -14.69
C ALA A 39 -5.51 -3.77 -15.05
N GLY A 40 -4.42 -4.34 -15.59
CA GLY A 40 -4.30 -5.77 -15.88
C GLY A 40 -4.05 -6.67 -14.67
N GLN A 41 -3.92 -6.12 -13.45
CA GLN A 41 -3.52 -6.85 -12.24
C GLN A 41 -4.67 -7.04 -11.23
N GLU A 42 -5.92 -7.14 -11.70
CA GLU A 42 -7.08 -7.44 -10.85
C GLU A 42 -6.90 -8.75 -10.06
N ASP A 43 -6.50 -9.83 -10.74
CA ASP A 43 -6.27 -11.14 -10.11
C ASP A 43 -5.23 -11.07 -8.97
N MET A 44 -4.24 -10.20 -9.13
CA MET A 44 -3.21 -9.97 -8.13
C MET A 44 -3.76 -9.22 -6.92
N ALA A 45 -4.59 -8.19 -7.13
CA ALA A 45 -5.27 -7.48 -6.05
C ALA A 45 -6.15 -8.44 -5.21
N ILE A 46 -6.85 -9.36 -5.88
CA ILE A 46 -7.63 -10.41 -5.21
C ILE A 46 -6.72 -11.34 -4.43
N LYS A 47 -5.64 -11.85 -5.06
CA LYS A 47 -4.68 -12.78 -4.43
C LYS A 47 -4.10 -12.20 -3.14
N PHE A 48 -3.64 -10.95 -3.16
CA PHE A 48 -3.02 -10.30 -2.00
C PHE A 48 -4.02 -9.81 -0.93
N SER A 49 -5.32 -9.75 -1.23
CA SER A 49 -6.37 -9.37 -0.26
C SER A 49 -6.97 -10.56 0.50
N ARG A 50 -6.78 -11.78 0.00
CA ARG A 50 -7.38 -13.02 0.54
C ARG A 50 -6.32 -13.93 1.16
N ALA A 51 -5.81 -13.53 2.33
CA ALA A 51 -4.81 -14.32 3.06
C ALA A 51 -5.31 -15.72 3.49
N ASP A 52 -6.62 -15.90 3.60
CA ASP A 52 -7.27 -17.18 3.88
C ASP A 52 -7.15 -18.18 2.72
N LEU A 53 -7.20 -17.70 1.47
CA LEU A 53 -7.06 -18.51 0.27
C LEU A 53 -5.61 -18.55 -0.24
N HIS A 54 -4.86 -17.49 0.00
CA HIS A 54 -3.48 -17.31 -0.49
C HIS A 54 -2.57 -16.93 0.68
N PRO A 55 -2.18 -17.90 1.54
CA PRO A 55 -1.32 -17.64 2.69
C PRO A 55 0.07 -17.17 2.26
N ASP A 56 0.58 -17.67 1.13
CA ASP A 56 1.85 -17.23 0.53
C ASP A 56 1.63 -16.74 -0.92
N PRO A 57 1.19 -15.47 -1.09
CA PRO A 57 0.85 -14.95 -2.41
C PRO A 57 2.09 -14.75 -3.30
N PHE A 58 3.29 -14.65 -2.73
CA PHE A 58 4.54 -14.45 -3.48
C PHE A 58 5.05 -15.72 -4.15
N SER A 59 4.71 -16.91 -3.63
CA SER A 59 5.09 -18.21 -4.24
C SER A 59 4.70 -18.37 -5.72
N SER A 60 3.65 -17.67 -6.15
CA SER A 60 3.09 -17.74 -7.51
C SER A 60 3.01 -16.38 -8.19
N THR A 61 3.81 -15.41 -7.74
CA THR A 61 3.81 -14.04 -8.26
C THR A 61 5.21 -13.67 -8.67
N SER A 62 5.40 -13.21 -9.91
CA SER A 62 6.68 -12.70 -10.37
C SER A 62 6.98 -11.35 -9.72
N TYR A 63 8.18 -11.21 -9.18
CA TYR A 63 8.65 -9.97 -8.56
C TYR A 63 10.15 -9.83 -8.78
N SER A 64 10.61 -8.58 -8.79
CA SER A 64 12.01 -8.22 -8.63
C SER A 64 12.25 -7.70 -7.20
N LEU A 65 13.51 -7.52 -6.83
CA LEU A 65 13.87 -7.05 -5.49
C LEU A 65 14.46 -5.64 -5.55
N THR A 66 14.10 -4.81 -4.58
CA THR A 66 14.80 -3.53 -4.34
C THR A 66 16.23 -3.78 -3.86
N ARG A 67 17.01 -2.69 -3.76
CA ARG A 67 18.33 -2.72 -3.11
C ARG A 67 18.29 -3.28 -1.69
N GLU A 68 17.18 -3.04 -0.97
CA GLU A 68 16.94 -3.49 0.39
C GLU A 68 16.28 -4.88 0.45
N SER A 69 16.19 -5.59 -0.68
CA SER A 69 15.56 -6.92 -0.79
C SER A 69 14.06 -6.96 -0.49
N HIS A 70 13.34 -5.86 -0.78
CA HIS A 70 11.88 -5.82 -0.73
C HIS A 70 11.27 -6.11 -2.10
N PRO A 71 10.14 -6.83 -2.18
CA PRO A 71 9.55 -7.22 -3.45
C PRO A 71 8.87 -6.07 -4.19
N ILE A 72 9.23 -5.89 -5.45
CA ILE A 72 8.54 -5.07 -6.46
C ILE A 72 7.82 -6.02 -7.40
N ILE A 73 6.50 -5.89 -7.51
CA ILE A 73 5.70 -6.79 -8.32
C ILE A 73 5.85 -6.43 -9.80
N GLU A 74 6.13 -7.43 -10.64
CA GLU A 74 6.23 -7.23 -12.08
C GLU A 74 4.89 -6.80 -12.69
N GLY A 75 4.95 -5.86 -13.63
CA GLY A 75 3.76 -5.29 -14.27
C GLY A 75 2.98 -4.27 -13.43
N ALA A 76 3.46 -3.92 -12.23
CA ALA A 76 2.94 -2.79 -11.48
C ALA A 76 3.04 -1.48 -12.28
N LEU A 77 2.11 -0.56 -12.06
CA LEU A 77 2.13 0.79 -12.64
C LEU A 77 3.25 1.65 -12.03
N GLY A 78 3.53 1.43 -10.75
CA GLY A 78 4.52 2.19 -9.99
C GLY A 78 4.91 1.47 -8.72
N SER A 79 6.07 1.80 -8.15
CA SER A 79 6.50 1.25 -6.87
C SER A 79 7.27 2.27 -6.04
N LEU A 80 7.00 2.31 -4.74
CA LEU A 80 7.56 3.29 -3.82
C LEU A 80 8.23 2.59 -2.66
N SER A 81 9.55 2.79 -2.48
CA SER A 81 10.25 2.37 -1.27
C SER A 81 10.02 3.39 -0.17
N CYS A 82 9.55 2.91 0.97
CA CYS A 82 9.03 3.75 2.04
C CYS A 82 9.67 3.40 3.39
N GLN A 83 9.66 4.37 4.29
CA GLN A 83 10.10 4.23 5.68
C GLN A 83 9.06 4.88 6.60
N LEU A 84 8.62 4.17 7.63
CA LEU A 84 7.69 4.70 8.61
C LEU A 84 8.31 5.88 9.35
N VAL A 85 7.53 6.94 9.55
CA VAL A 85 7.99 8.14 10.27
C VAL A 85 7.59 8.14 11.74
N ALA A 86 6.61 7.32 12.12
CA ALA A 86 6.07 7.23 13.46
C ALA A 86 5.41 5.86 13.69
N LYS A 87 5.09 5.58 14.97
CA LYS A 87 4.20 4.48 15.33
C LYS A 87 2.80 4.69 14.72
N PRO A 88 2.04 3.61 14.47
CA PRO A 88 0.68 3.75 13.97
C PRO A 88 -0.22 4.50 14.93
N THR A 89 -1.15 5.25 14.36
CA THR A 89 -2.24 5.91 15.08
C THR A 89 -3.48 5.02 15.05
N PRO A 90 -4.03 4.60 16.20
CA PRO A 90 -5.29 3.85 16.22
C PRO A 90 -6.44 4.73 15.68
N LEU A 91 -7.16 4.26 14.67
CA LEU A 91 -8.27 5.00 14.06
C LEU A 91 -9.60 4.81 14.78
N HIS A 92 -9.69 3.83 15.68
CA HIS A 92 -10.89 3.57 16.49
C HIS A 92 -10.95 4.46 17.74
N ASP A 93 -9.83 5.07 18.12
CA ASP A 93 -9.71 5.91 19.31
C ASP A 93 -9.84 7.39 18.91
N LEU A 94 -11.07 7.91 19.03
CA LEU A 94 -11.37 9.30 18.73
C LEU A 94 -10.79 10.28 19.76
N GLU A 95 -10.53 9.83 20.99
CA GLU A 95 -9.93 10.65 22.05
C GLU A 95 -8.45 10.91 21.74
N TYR A 96 -7.74 9.86 21.29
CA TYR A 96 -6.38 9.97 20.78
C TYR A 96 -6.28 10.93 19.58
N LEU A 97 -7.25 10.90 18.66
CA LEU A 97 -7.30 11.78 17.50
C LEU A 97 -7.73 13.22 17.83
N GLY A 98 -8.55 13.40 18.86
CA GLY A 98 -9.09 14.69 19.30
C GLY A 98 -8.08 15.60 20.01
N GLY A 99 -6.91 15.07 20.38
CA GLY A 99 -5.83 15.86 21.01
C GLY A 99 -6.14 16.30 22.44
N GLU A 100 -7.16 15.71 23.07
CA GLU A 100 -7.40 15.90 24.50
C GLU A 100 -6.28 15.18 25.25
N LYS A 101 -5.39 15.97 25.87
CA LYS A 101 -4.20 15.48 26.57
C LYS A 101 -4.59 14.59 27.75
N GLY A 102 -4.65 13.29 27.49
CA GLY A 102 -4.52 12.23 28.49
C GLY A 102 -3.40 11.31 28.04
N HIS A 103 -2.40 11.09 28.90
CA HIS A 103 -1.43 10.01 28.72
C HIS A 103 -2.18 8.68 28.70
N CYS A 104 -2.57 8.22 27.53
CA CYS A 104 -2.98 6.85 27.32
C CYS A 104 -1.74 6.16 26.75
N GLU A 105 -0.95 5.53 27.62
CA GLU A 105 -0.17 4.37 27.19
C GLU A 105 -1.12 3.52 26.35
N ALA A 106 -0.73 3.20 25.11
CA ALA A 106 -1.55 2.48 24.15
C ALA A 106 -2.28 1.34 24.87
N HIS A 107 -3.55 1.58 25.23
CA HIS A 107 -4.29 0.67 26.07
C HIS A 107 -4.72 -0.45 25.14
N VAL A 108 -3.89 -1.48 25.13
CA VAL A 108 -4.20 -2.77 24.54
C VAL A 108 -5.54 -3.24 25.12
N SER A 109 -6.32 -3.83 24.22
CA SER A 109 -7.56 -4.58 24.45
C SER A 109 -8.81 -3.76 24.83
N SER A 110 -9.55 -3.34 23.80
CA SER A 110 -11.01 -3.52 23.88
C SER A 110 -11.29 -5.04 24.03
N PRO A 111 -12.14 -5.46 24.99
CA PRO A 111 -12.54 -6.84 25.11
C PRO A 111 -13.57 -7.13 24.01
N GLY A 112 -13.12 -7.72 22.93
CA GLY A 112 -13.97 -8.21 21.86
C GLY A 112 -13.20 -8.30 20.56
N ASP A 113 -13.58 -9.30 19.76
CA ASP A 113 -13.12 -9.66 18.42
C ASP A 113 -13.31 -8.55 17.35
N ALA A 114 -13.26 -7.29 17.77
CA ALA A 114 -13.53 -6.12 16.96
C ALA A 114 -12.30 -5.80 16.13
N LEU A 115 -12.43 -6.08 14.84
CA LEU A 115 -11.46 -5.71 13.83
C LEU A 115 -11.37 -4.18 13.72
N VAL A 116 -10.26 -3.61 14.20
CA VAL A 116 -9.99 -2.16 14.15
C VAL A 116 -8.97 -1.83 13.05
N SER A 117 -8.80 -0.54 12.76
CA SER A 117 -7.80 -0.05 11.81
C SER A 117 -6.76 0.84 12.48
N GLU A 118 -5.54 0.76 11.98
CA GLU A 118 -4.39 1.57 12.37
C GLU A 118 -3.91 2.39 11.18
N LEU A 119 -3.66 3.68 11.37
CA LEU A 119 -3.14 4.62 10.37
C LEU A 119 -1.62 4.70 10.47
N TYR A 120 -0.96 4.49 9.35
CA TYR A 120 0.48 4.62 9.20
C TYR A 120 0.81 5.83 8.33
N ILE A 121 1.90 6.52 8.67
CA ILE A 121 2.49 7.55 7.84
C ILE A 121 3.90 7.10 7.49
N ALA A 122 4.24 7.15 6.21
CA ALA A 122 5.56 6.80 5.72
C ALA A 122 6.14 7.88 4.83
N ARG A 123 7.44 8.05 4.90
CA ARG A 123 8.23 8.84 3.97
C ARG A 123 8.56 8.00 2.75
N VAL A 124 8.34 8.55 1.57
CA VAL A 124 8.84 7.98 0.32
C VAL A 124 10.33 8.30 0.20
N LEU A 125 11.15 7.26 0.11
CA LEU A 125 12.59 7.39 -0.05
C LEU A 125 12.99 7.38 -1.52
N ARG A 126 12.30 6.55 -2.31
CA ARG A 126 12.60 6.32 -3.72
C ARG A 126 11.34 5.89 -4.47
N VAL A 127 11.21 6.36 -5.71
CA VAL A 127 10.33 5.76 -6.72
C VAL A 127 11.17 4.73 -7.46
N GLU A 128 10.75 3.47 -7.41
CA GLU A 128 11.49 2.37 -8.04
C GLU A 128 11.32 2.43 -9.56
N THR A 129 12.40 2.10 -10.27
CA THR A 129 12.36 1.98 -11.72
C THR A 129 11.75 0.64 -12.11
N LEU A 130 10.78 0.68 -13.03
CA LEU A 130 10.09 -0.50 -13.54
C LEU A 130 10.49 -0.74 -14.99
N ASP A 131 10.61 -2.01 -15.40
CA ASP A 131 10.82 -2.35 -16.81
C ASP A 131 9.49 -2.19 -17.57
N THR A 132 9.28 -1.01 -18.17
CA THR A 132 8.08 -0.69 -18.97
C THR A 132 8.28 -0.92 -20.46
N ARG A 133 9.19 -1.83 -20.84
CA ARG A 133 9.52 -2.05 -22.26
C ARG A 133 8.26 -2.54 -23.01
N ASP A 134 7.98 -1.87 -24.13
CA ASP A 134 6.97 -2.22 -25.13
C ASP A 134 5.49 -2.13 -24.68
N ALA A 135 5.13 -1.20 -23.77
CA ALA A 135 3.74 -0.92 -23.47
C ALA A 135 3.18 0.17 -24.40
N ASP A 136 2.24 -0.20 -25.27
CA ASP A 136 1.47 0.76 -26.07
C ASP A 136 0.61 1.65 -25.15
N GLU A 137 0.25 2.87 -25.59
CA GLU A 137 -0.56 3.81 -24.80
C GLU A 137 -1.96 3.26 -24.43
N GLU A 138 -2.44 2.24 -25.16
CA GLU A 138 -3.71 1.55 -24.87
C GLU A 138 -3.52 0.27 -24.03
N ASP A 139 -2.29 -0.09 -23.67
CA ASP A 139 -2.00 -1.25 -22.84
C ASP A 139 -2.52 -1.03 -21.42
N LEU A 140 -3.27 -2.00 -20.88
CA LEU A 140 -3.76 -2.02 -19.50
C LEU A 140 -2.65 -1.84 -18.47
N ARG A 141 -1.40 -2.15 -18.82
CA ARG A 141 -0.21 -1.92 -17.98
C ARG A 141 0.06 -0.44 -17.70
N THR A 142 -0.40 0.47 -18.57
CA THR A 142 -0.19 1.92 -18.43
C THR A 142 -1.31 2.61 -17.64
N LEU A 143 -2.41 1.91 -17.38
CA LEU A 143 -3.57 2.45 -16.68
C LEU A 143 -3.61 1.95 -15.24
N PRO A 144 -4.09 2.75 -14.27
CA PRO A 144 -4.19 2.32 -12.88
C PRO A 144 -5.34 1.35 -12.66
N LEU A 145 -5.13 0.37 -11.79
CA LEU A 145 -6.23 -0.40 -11.21
C LEU A 145 -6.98 0.47 -10.20
N ILE A 146 -8.28 0.65 -10.40
CA ILE A 146 -9.15 1.43 -9.54
C ILE A 146 -10.13 0.50 -8.86
N TYR A 147 -10.22 0.58 -7.53
CA TYR A 147 -11.26 -0.06 -6.77
C TYR A 147 -12.41 0.92 -6.51
N HIS A 148 -13.59 0.64 -7.08
CA HIS A 148 -14.76 1.50 -6.98
C HIS A 148 -16.03 0.65 -6.80
N ARG A 149 -16.85 1.01 -5.81
CA ARG A 149 -18.14 0.34 -5.52
C ARG A 149 -18.03 -1.19 -5.41
N ARG A 150 -16.99 -1.67 -4.72
CA ARG A 150 -16.71 -3.11 -4.53
C ARG A 150 -16.34 -3.89 -5.79
N GLY A 151 -15.93 -3.19 -6.86
CA GLY A 151 -15.40 -3.80 -8.08
C GLY A 151 -14.11 -3.10 -8.53
N TYR A 152 -13.45 -3.72 -9.49
CA TYR A 152 -12.26 -3.18 -10.14
C TYR A 152 -12.63 -2.52 -11.47
N THR A 153 -11.93 -1.43 -11.80
CA THR A 153 -12.10 -0.65 -13.03
C THR A 153 -10.82 0.11 -13.34
N SER A 154 -10.83 0.97 -14.37
CA SER A 154 -9.67 1.77 -14.78
C SER A 154 -10.09 3.10 -15.39
N CYS A 155 -9.15 4.03 -15.53
CA CYS A 155 -9.35 5.29 -16.23
C CYS A 155 -8.96 5.13 -17.69
N HIS A 156 -9.93 5.09 -18.61
CA HIS A 156 -9.64 5.17 -20.04
C HIS A 156 -9.49 6.64 -20.47
N PRO A 157 -8.46 6.99 -21.25
CA PRO A 157 -8.38 8.28 -21.90
C PRO A 157 -9.67 8.52 -22.69
N ARG A 158 -10.28 9.71 -22.56
CA ARG A 158 -11.41 10.07 -23.43
C ARG A 158 -10.88 10.09 -24.86
N SER A 159 -11.45 9.25 -25.73
CA SER A 159 -11.19 9.40 -27.16
C SER A 159 -11.67 10.80 -27.57
N LEU A 160 -10.74 11.61 -28.05
CA LEU A 160 -11.09 12.86 -28.71
C LEU A 160 -11.80 12.47 -30.01
N HIS A 161 -13.13 12.42 -30.00
CA HIS A 161 -13.91 12.41 -31.23
C HIS A 161 -13.51 13.66 -32.02
N LYS A 162 -12.67 13.49 -33.04
CA LYS A 162 -12.48 14.49 -34.09
C LYS A 162 -13.82 14.63 -34.81
N SER A 163 -14.60 15.65 -34.45
CA SER A 163 -15.67 16.12 -35.33
C SER A 163 -15.01 16.49 -36.66
N LYS A 164 -15.44 15.79 -37.71
CA LYS A 164 -15.16 16.14 -39.10
C LYS A 164 -15.85 17.44 -39.47
#